data_AF-A0A4Q5LWD7-F1
#
_entry.id   AF-A0A4Q5LWD7-F1
#
_cell.length_a   1.000
_cell.length_b   1.000
_cell.length_c   1.000
_cell.angle_alpha   90.00
_cell.angle_beta   90.00
_cell.angle_gamma   90.00
#
_symmetry.space_group_name_H-M   'P 1'
#
loop_
_entity.id
_entity.type
_entity.pdbx_description
1 polymer ?
#
loop_
_entity_poly.entity_id
_entity_poly.type
_entity_poly.pdbx_seq_one_letter_code
_entity_poly.pdbx_strand_id
1 'polypeptide(L)'
;MTRISLLLFALLFSMVAFAQVTESDSLLADLESDTTAKQAKLLPDKMLLTQRIFWGEKGVFRKMHIAPELTPENRAKELKVRRTMFKIHQAVGILTAAGMLAQGFLGAKLYRAGGDDYTRIKKAHEATALGINIAYGTTALMAFTAPPAMLNRKGISNAKVHKYLSYIHLTGMITTNVLAHKISDNFKLKPYHRAAAYTTFGAYFAAMAVLKFEF
;
A
#
# COMPACT_ATOMS: atom_id res chain seq x y z
N MET A 1 22.38 -1.99 -30.00
CA MET A 1 22.00 -1.08 -28.88
C MET A 1 20.93 -1.65 -27.93
N THR A 2 20.20 -2.72 -28.29
CA THR A 2 19.07 -3.25 -27.49
C THR A 2 19.50 -4.14 -26.32
N ARG A 3 20.51 -5.01 -26.48
CA ARG A 3 20.94 -5.95 -25.43
C ARG A 3 21.65 -5.30 -24.24
N ILE A 4 22.51 -4.31 -24.49
CA ILE A 4 23.23 -3.55 -23.45
C ILE A 4 22.25 -2.68 -22.65
N SER A 5 21.25 -2.08 -23.32
CA SER A 5 20.20 -1.30 -22.63
C SER A 5 19.29 -2.18 -21.76
N LEU A 6 18.97 -3.41 -22.19
CA LEU A 6 18.22 -4.38 -21.38
C LEU A 6 19.02 -4.85 -20.15
N LEU A 7 20.32 -5.08 -20.30
CA LEU A 7 21.20 -5.45 -19.18
C LEU A 7 21.37 -4.29 -18.19
N LEU A 8 21.57 -3.06 -18.66
CA LEU A 8 21.61 -1.86 -17.80
C LEU A 8 20.29 -1.64 -17.08
N PHE A 9 19.15 -1.80 -17.76
CA PHE A 9 17.84 -1.69 -17.15
C PHE A 9 17.60 -2.78 -16.10
N ALA A 10 17.99 -4.03 -16.38
CA ALA A 10 17.90 -5.12 -15.41
C ALA A 10 18.82 -4.92 -14.19
N LEU A 11 20.01 -4.35 -14.39
CA LEU A 11 20.99 -4.07 -13.34
C LEU A 11 20.57 -2.86 -12.48
N LEU A 12 19.97 -1.83 -13.09
CA LEU A 12 19.34 -0.72 -12.38
C LEU A 12 18.11 -1.20 -11.59
N PHE A 13 17.30 -2.08 -12.18
CA PHE A 13 16.12 -2.64 -11.52
C PHE A 13 16.51 -3.55 -10.33
N SER A 14 17.59 -4.32 -10.44
CA SER A 14 18.09 -5.16 -9.35
C SER A 14 18.68 -4.35 -8.19
N MET A 15 19.40 -3.26 -8.47
CA MET A 15 19.89 -2.36 -7.41
C MET A 15 18.75 -1.65 -6.68
N VAL A 16 17.71 -1.21 -7.39
CA VAL A 16 16.52 -0.60 -6.77
C VAL A 16 15.77 -1.62 -5.91
N ALA A 17 15.66 -2.88 -6.36
CA ALA A 17 15.05 -3.94 -5.58
C ALA A 17 15.81 -4.24 -4.28
N PHE A 18 17.15 -4.31 -4.34
CA PHE A 18 17.98 -4.61 -3.16
C PHE A 18 17.94 -3.48 -2.11
N ALA A 19 18.02 -2.22 -2.57
CA ALA A 19 17.91 -1.06 -1.68
C ALA A 19 16.54 -0.98 -0.97
N GLN A 20 15.45 -1.35 -1.65
CA GLN A 20 14.12 -1.40 -1.05
C GLN A 20 14.01 -2.48 0.04
N VAL A 21 14.68 -3.62 -0.12
CA VAL A 21 14.70 -4.69 0.89
C VAL A 21 15.44 -4.23 2.15
N THR A 22 16.60 -3.58 2.02
CA THR A 22 17.39 -3.10 3.16
C THR A 22 16.65 -2.02 3.96
N GLU A 23 16.03 -1.04 3.31
CA GLU A 23 15.21 -0.01 3.97
C GLU A 23 13.98 -0.62 4.67
N SER A 24 13.34 -1.62 4.04
CA SER A 24 12.23 -2.34 4.65
C SER A 24 12.66 -3.06 5.93
N ASP A 25 13.83 -3.69 5.92
CA ASP A 25 14.36 -4.42 7.04
C ASP A 25 14.84 -3.47 8.15
N SER A 26 15.33 -2.25 7.83
CA SER A 26 15.62 -1.19 8.80
C SER A 26 14.36 -0.68 9.49
N LEU A 27 13.33 -0.31 8.72
CA LEU A 27 12.03 0.11 9.28
C LEU A 27 11.38 -0.98 10.15
N LEU A 28 11.51 -2.24 9.75
CA LEU A 28 11.00 -3.38 10.52
C LEU A 28 11.85 -3.66 11.76
N ALA A 29 13.18 -3.60 11.65
CA ALA A 29 14.08 -3.74 12.78
C ALA A 29 13.85 -2.64 13.82
N ASP A 30 13.56 -1.42 13.38
CA ASP A 30 13.24 -0.29 14.24
C ASP A 30 11.80 -0.38 14.82
N LEU A 31 10.92 -1.20 14.22
CA LEU A 31 9.65 -1.62 14.82
C LEU A 31 9.81 -2.80 15.79
N GLU A 32 11.00 -3.39 15.88
CA GLU A 32 11.34 -4.56 16.70
C GLU A 32 12.42 -4.27 17.76
N SER A 33 13.26 -3.25 17.60
CA SER A 33 14.37 -2.90 18.49
C SER A 33 13.89 -2.19 19.77
N ASP A 34 12.81 -1.42 19.70
CA ASP A 34 12.14 -0.77 20.84
C ASP A 34 11.48 -1.78 21.81
N THR A 35 11.60 -3.09 21.54
CA THR A 35 10.92 -4.20 22.25
C THR A 35 11.74 -4.72 23.43
N THR A 36 13.03 -4.39 23.54
CA THR A 36 13.94 -4.92 24.57
C THR A 36 13.64 -4.44 25.99
N ALA A 37 12.74 -3.46 26.18
CA ALA A 37 12.41 -2.91 27.50
C ALA A 37 11.05 -3.34 28.10
N LYS A 38 10.22 -4.15 27.41
CA LYS A 38 8.88 -4.59 27.92
C LYS A 38 8.56 -6.06 27.62
N GLN A 39 9.35 -6.99 28.14
CA GLN A 39 9.01 -8.41 28.10
C GLN A 39 8.03 -8.78 29.23
N ALA A 40 6.75 -8.88 28.86
CA ALA A 40 5.71 -9.64 29.56
C ALA A 40 4.47 -9.87 28.68
N LYS A 41 4.18 -8.95 27.74
CA LYS A 41 2.95 -9.00 26.94
C LYS A 41 3.21 -9.49 25.52
N LEU A 42 2.42 -10.46 25.05
CA LEU A 42 2.56 -11.05 23.71
C LEU A 42 1.78 -10.31 22.61
N LEU A 43 0.79 -9.49 22.97
CA LEU A 43 0.02 -8.65 22.04
C LEU A 43 0.02 -7.19 22.54
N PRO A 44 -0.01 -6.19 21.65
CA PRO A 44 -0.07 -4.79 22.07
C PRO A 44 -1.40 -4.44 22.75
N ASP A 45 -1.43 -3.40 23.58
CA ASP A 45 -2.67 -2.89 24.20
C ASP A 45 -3.64 -2.31 23.16
N LYS A 46 -3.10 -1.66 22.12
CA LYS A 46 -3.87 -0.97 21.08
C LYS A 46 -3.74 -1.73 19.76
N MET A 47 -4.86 -2.24 19.28
CA MET A 47 -4.98 -2.94 17.99
C MET A 47 -6.07 -2.29 17.16
N LEU A 48 -5.93 -2.35 15.83
CA LEU A 48 -7.07 -2.06 14.94
C LEU A 48 -8.18 -3.09 15.18
N LEU A 49 -9.43 -2.71 14.90
CA LEU A 49 -10.58 -3.60 15.08
C LEU A 49 -10.41 -4.92 14.30
N THR A 50 -10.00 -4.83 13.03
CA THR A 50 -9.73 -5.99 12.17
C THR A 50 -8.65 -6.88 12.76
N GLN A 51 -7.55 -6.30 13.24
CA GLN A 51 -6.48 -7.04 13.90
C GLN A 51 -6.98 -7.76 15.14
N ARG A 52 -7.85 -7.12 15.94
CA ARG A 52 -8.42 -7.75 17.14
C ARG A 52 -9.34 -8.92 16.79
N ILE A 53 -10.15 -8.77 15.75
CA ILE A 53 -11.03 -9.82 15.25
C ILE A 53 -10.23 -11.03 14.75
N PHE A 54 -9.19 -10.82 13.95
CA PHE A 54 -8.42 -11.92 13.36
C PHE A 54 -7.35 -12.49 14.32
N TRP A 55 -6.56 -11.62 14.96
CA TRP A 55 -5.34 -11.92 15.70
C TRP A 55 -5.39 -11.59 17.20
N GLY A 56 -6.54 -11.20 17.77
CA GLY A 56 -6.65 -11.04 19.22
C GLY A 56 -6.54 -12.38 19.97
N GLU A 57 -6.49 -12.35 21.30
CA GLU A 57 -6.43 -13.55 22.15
C GLU A 57 -7.54 -14.56 21.85
N LYS A 58 -8.75 -14.07 21.51
CA LYS A 58 -9.90 -14.87 21.07
C LYS A 58 -10.21 -14.71 19.58
N GLY A 59 -9.21 -14.31 18.79
CA GLY A 59 -9.35 -13.99 17.37
C GLY A 59 -9.70 -15.21 16.52
N VAL A 60 -10.27 -14.98 15.34
CA VAL A 60 -10.72 -16.01 14.40
C VAL A 60 -9.59 -16.97 14.04
N PHE A 61 -8.37 -16.49 13.79
CA PHE A 61 -7.25 -17.36 13.41
C PHE A 61 -6.81 -18.31 14.52
N ARG A 62 -7.01 -17.93 15.80
CA ARG A 62 -6.79 -18.84 16.93
C ARG A 62 -7.85 -19.92 17.02
N LYS A 63 -9.12 -19.55 16.88
CA LYS A 63 -10.24 -20.50 16.88
C LYS A 63 -10.12 -21.53 15.74
N MET A 64 -9.59 -21.11 14.61
CA MET A 64 -9.39 -21.95 13.43
C MET A 64 -8.03 -22.69 13.41
N HIS A 65 -7.23 -22.58 14.47
CA HIS A 65 -5.88 -23.19 14.57
C HIS A 65 -4.89 -22.74 13.47
N ILE A 66 -5.15 -21.60 12.81
CA ILE A 66 -4.25 -20.98 11.82
C ILE A 66 -3.11 -20.23 12.52
N ALA A 67 -3.46 -19.49 13.57
CA ALA A 67 -2.51 -18.87 14.50
C ALA A 67 -2.68 -19.63 15.83
N PRO A 68 -1.83 -20.63 16.15
CA PRO A 68 -1.99 -21.46 17.34
C PRO A 68 -1.89 -20.63 18.64
N GLU A 69 -1.93 -21.30 19.79
CA GLU A 69 -1.94 -20.65 21.11
C GLU A 69 -0.91 -19.52 21.24
N LEU A 70 -1.29 -18.46 21.96
CA LEU A 70 -0.47 -17.28 22.13
C LEU A 70 0.71 -17.57 23.07
N THR A 71 1.78 -18.12 22.50
CA THR A 71 3.08 -18.36 23.15
C THR A 71 4.14 -17.44 22.55
N PRO A 72 5.28 -17.21 23.23
CA PRO A 72 6.39 -16.45 22.65
C PRO A 72 6.85 -16.99 21.29
N GLU A 73 6.91 -18.31 21.14
CA GLU A 73 7.33 -18.97 19.89
C GLU A 73 6.33 -18.72 18.76
N ASN A 74 5.04 -18.92 19.01
CA ASN A 74 4.00 -18.67 18.00
C ASN A 74 3.89 -17.19 17.67
N ARG A 75 4.11 -16.31 18.65
CA ARG A 75 4.15 -14.87 18.42
C ARG A 75 5.29 -14.46 17.49
N ALA A 76 6.47 -15.06 17.62
CA ALA A 76 7.57 -14.84 16.68
C ALA A 76 7.20 -15.26 15.24
N LYS A 77 6.47 -16.38 15.07
CA LYS A 77 5.94 -16.82 13.76
C LYS A 77 4.94 -15.80 13.19
N GLU A 78 4.04 -15.26 14.00
CA GLU A 78 3.12 -14.19 13.56
C GLU A 78 3.87 -12.93 13.11
N LEU A 79 4.93 -12.53 13.82
CA LEU A 79 5.75 -11.38 13.42
C LEU A 79 6.48 -11.65 12.10
N LYS A 80 6.92 -12.89 11.85
CA LYS A 80 7.45 -13.30 10.54
C LYS A 80 6.39 -13.17 9.43
N VAL A 81 5.15 -13.57 9.69
CA VAL A 81 4.02 -13.36 8.75
C VAL A 81 3.80 -11.87 8.49
N ARG A 82 3.79 -11.04 9.54
CA ARG A 82 3.68 -9.58 9.41
C ARG A 82 4.80 -9.01 8.52
N ARG A 83 6.04 -9.44 8.73
CA ARG A 83 7.20 -9.04 7.92
C ARG A 83 7.01 -9.43 6.45
N THR A 84 6.57 -10.65 6.18
CA THR A 84 6.28 -11.10 4.81
C THR A 84 5.17 -10.25 4.17
N MET A 85 4.06 -10.03 4.88
CA MET A 85 2.97 -9.19 4.38
C MET A 85 3.43 -7.76 4.10
N PHE A 86 4.32 -7.20 4.93
CA PHE A 86 4.89 -5.88 4.70
C PHE A 86 5.76 -5.82 3.43
N LYS A 87 6.64 -6.79 3.21
CA LYS A 87 7.45 -6.87 1.97
C LYS A 87 6.58 -6.99 0.72
N ILE A 88 5.52 -7.81 0.78
CA ILE A 88 4.55 -7.92 -0.32
C ILE A 88 3.78 -6.60 -0.49
N HIS A 89 3.35 -5.96 0.59
CA HIS A 89 2.67 -4.66 0.54
C HIS A 89 3.51 -3.60 -0.15
N GLN A 90 4.81 -3.53 0.15
CA GLN A 90 5.73 -2.61 -0.51
C GLN A 90 5.89 -2.93 -2.00
N ALA A 91 6.16 -4.19 -2.35
CA ALA A 91 6.35 -4.61 -3.73
C ALA A 91 5.10 -4.33 -4.59
N VAL A 92 3.93 -4.75 -4.11
CA VAL A 92 2.65 -4.49 -4.81
C VAL A 92 2.32 -3.00 -4.79
N GLY A 93 2.71 -2.26 -3.75
CA GLY A 93 2.55 -0.82 -3.66
C GLY A 93 3.34 -0.06 -4.73
N ILE A 94 4.59 -0.45 -4.98
CA ILE A 94 5.41 0.09 -6.07
C ILE A 94 4.78 -0.23 -7.43
N LEU A 95 4.30 -1.46 -7.62
CA LEU A 95 3.58 -1.84 -8.84
C LEU A 95 2.32 -0.99 -9.04
N THR A 96 1.58 -0.73 -7.96
CA THR A 96 0.40 0.15 -7.97
C THR A 96 0.77 1.58 -8.35
N ALA A 97 1.86 2.13 -7.81
CA ALA A 97 2.38 3.45 -8.17
C ALA A 97 2.73 3.55 -9.67
N ALA A 98 3.41 2.54 -10.22
CA ALA A 98 3.71 2.49 -11.65
C ALA A 98 2.43 2.46 -12.50
N GLY A 99 1.43 1.68 -12.08
CA GLY A 99 0.11 1.69 -12.69
C GLY A 99 -0.55 3.07 -12.63
N MET A 100 -0.50 3.75 -11.48
CA MET A 100 -1.06 5.11 -11.32
C MET A 100 -0.37 6.15 -12.22
N LEU A 101 0.94 6.05 -12.44
CA LEU A 101 1.65 6.89 -13.42
C LEU A 101 1.13 6.67 -14.84
N ALA A 102 1.03 5.40 -15.26
CA ALA A 102 0.47 5.06 -16.56
C ALA A 102 -0.98 5.55 -16.68
N GLN A 103 -1.76 5.42 -15.61
CA GLN A 103 -3.14 5.91 -15.54
C GLN A 103 -3.23 7.42 -15.70
N GLY A 104 -2.34 8.17 -15.05
CA GLY A 104 -2.26 9.63 -15.19
C GLY A 104 -1.98 10.04 -16.64
N PHE A 105 -1.06 9.33 -17.31
CA PHE A 105 -0.77 9.55 -18.73
C PHE A 105 -1.98 9.24 -19.62
N LEU A 106 -2.61 8.08 -19.42
CA LEU A 106 -3.82 7.69 -20.16
C LEU A 106 -4.96 8.67 -19.94
N GLY A 107 -5.17 9.14 -18.70
CA GLY A 107 -6.18 10.12 -18.35
C GLY A 107 -5.94 11.48 -19.02
N ALA A 108 -4.69 11.94 -19.08
CA ALA A 108 -4.32 13.16 -19.79
C ALA A 108 -4.56 13.04 -21.30
N LYS A 109 -4.23 11.88 -21.90
CA LYS A 109 -4.48 11.59 -23.31
C LYS A 109 -5.99 11.53 -23.61
N LEU A 110 -6.75 10.83 -22.76
CA LEU A 110 -8.20 10.71 -22.85
C LEU A 110 -8.90 12.06 -22.82
N TYR A 111 -8.37 13.01 -22.03
CA TYR A 111 -8.93 14.35 -21.93
C TYR A 111 -8.92 15.12 -23.26
N ARG A 112 -7.94 14.83 -24.13
CA ARG A 112 -7.72 15.50 -25.41
C ARG A 112 -8.16 14.67 -26.61
N ALA A 113 -8.61 13.43 -26.38
CA ALA A 113 -8.96 12.50 -27.43
C ALA A 113 -10.40 12.75 -27.96
N GLY A 114 -10.60 12.47 -29.24
CA GLY A 114 -11.91 12.43 -29.91
C GLY A 114 -12.03 11.19 -30.80
N GLY A 115 -13.23 10.92 -31.31
CA GLY A 115 -13.49 9.81 -32.23
C GLY A 115 -13.03 8.44 -31.69
N ASP A 116 -12.49 7.60 -32.56
CA ASP A 116 -12.03 6.24 -32.22
C ASP A 116 -10.90 6.20 -31.18
N ASP A 117 -10.06 7.25 -31.17
CA ASP A 117 -9.00 7.40 -30.19
C ASP A 117 -9.57 7.53 -28.77
N TYR A 118 -10.68 8.27 -28.61
CA TYR A 118 -11.36 8.39 -27.32
C TYR A 118 -11.78 7.01 -26.80
N THR A 119 -12.46 6.21 -27.62
CA THR A 119 -12.95 4.88 -27.23
C THR A 119 -11.80 3.95 -26.85
N ARG A 120 -10.74 3.91 -27.67
CA ARG A 120 -9.57 3.07 -27.41
C ARG A 120 -8.84 3.46 -26.13
N ILE A 121 -8.59 4.76 -25.93
CA ILE A 121 -7.87 5.26 -24.76
C ILE A 121 -8.72 5.11 -23.50
N LYS A 122 -10.04 5.32 -23.59
CA LYS A 122 -10.96 5.10 -22.47
C LYS A 122 -10.91 3.64 -22.01
N LYS A 123 -10.96 2.69 -22.94
CA LYS A 123 -10.83 1.26 -22.61
C LYS A 123 -9.50 0.94 -21.93
N ALA A 124 -8.40 1.52 -22.40
CA ALA A 124 -7.10 1.37 -21.74
C ALA A 124 -7.08 1.98 -20.34
N HIS A 125 -7.63 3.19 -20.17
CA HIS A 125 -7.75 3.88 -18.88
C HIS A 125 -8.54 3.03 -17.87
N GLU A 126 -9.68 2.48 -18.28
CA GLU A 126 -10.52 1.61 -17.44
C GLU A 126 -9.84 0.28 -17.09
N ALA A 127 -9.19 -0.36 -18.06
CA ALA A 127 -8.45 -1.60 -17.81
C ALA A 127 -7.28 -1.40 -16.85
N THR A 128 -6.51 -0.31 -17.03
CA THR A 128 -5.45 0.08 -16.08
C THR A 128 -6.04 0.39 -14.71
N ALA A 129 -7.25 0.98 -14.63
CA ALA A 129 -7.87 1.35 -13.36
C ALA A 129 -8.30 0.11 -12.58
N LEU A 130 -8.84 -0.89 -13.28
CA LEU A 130 -9.16 -2.18 -12.70
C LEU A 130 -7.91 -2.85 -12.10
N GLY A 131 -6.80 -2.89 -12.85
CA GLY A 131 -5.53 -3.44 -12.36
C GLY A 131 -5.01 -2.72 -11.11
N ILE A 132 -5.05 -1.38 -11.11
CA ILE A 132 -4.68 -0.57 -9.94
C ILE A 132 -5.60 -0.87 -8.76
N ASN A 133 -6.92 -0.93 -8.96
CA ASN A 133 -7.87 -1.18 -7.87
C ASN A 133 -7.67 -2.56 -7.24
N ILE A 134 -7.36 -3.59 -8.04
CA ILE A 134 -7.03 -4.93 -7.54
C ILE A 134 -5.75 -4.86 -6.71
N ALA A 135 -4.66 -4.35 -7.28
CA ALA A 135 -3.37 -4.27 -6.60
C ALA A 135 -3.45 -3.42 -5.32
N TYR A 136 -4.07 -2.24 -5.40
CA TYR A 136 -4.32 -1.36 -4.26
C TYR A 136 -5.17 -2.05 -3.20
N GLY A 137 -6.27 -2.70 -3.60
CA GLY A 137 -7.15 -3.46 -2.72
C GLY A 137 -6.40 -4.57 -1.98
N THR A 138 -5.51 -5.29 -2.66
CA THR A 138 -4.62 -6.28 -2.04
C THR A 138 -3.71 -5.65 -1.00
N THR A 139 -3.08 -4.51 -1.30
CA THR A 139 -2.21 -3.82 -0.33
C THR A 139 -3.00 -3.34 0.90
N ALA A 140 -4.19 -2.78 0.69
CA ALA A 140 -5.07 -2.32 1.76
C ALA A 140 -5.53 -3.50 2.62
N LEU A 141 -5.92 -4.62 2.02
CA LEU A 141 -6.32 -5.82 2.76
C LEU A 141 -5.20 -6.30 3.66
N MET A 142 -3.98 -6.42 3.13
CA MET A 142 -2.81 -6.80 3.95
C MET A 142 -2.57 -5.82 5.10
N ALA A 143 -2.72 -4.51 4.88
CA ALA A 143 -2.54 -3.52 5.94
C ALA A 143 -3.57 -3.69 7.07
N PHE A 144 -4.83 -3.99 6.74
CA PHE A 144 -5.90 -4.19 7.72
C PHE A 144 -5.88 -5.56 8.39
N THR A 145 -5.39 -6.61 7.72
CA THR A 145 -5.41 -7.99 8.23
C THR A 145 -4.05 -8.48 8.70
N ALA A 146 -2.98 -7.68 8.66
CA ALA A 146 -1.69 -8.09 9.17
C ALA A 146 -1.72 -8.33 10.70
N PRO A 147 -0.96 -9.31 11.21
CA PRO A 147 -0.74 -9.49 12.65
C PRO A 147 -0.35 -8.16 13.30
N PRO A 148 -0.84 -7.84 14.50
CA PRO A 148 -0.56 -6.54 15.14
C PRO A 148 0.94 -6.33 15.35
N ALA A 149 1.42 -5.09 15.24
CA ALA A 149 2.79 -4.72 15.66
C ALA A 149 2.88 -4.68 17.18
N MET A 150 4.06 -4.94 17.76
CA MET A 150 4.25 -4.87 19.22
C MET A 150 4.33 -3.43 19.74
N LEU A 151 4.74 -2.49 18.89
CA LEU A 151 5.11 -1.15 19.32
C LEU A 151 4.24 -0.08 18.66
N ASN A 152 4.05 0.99 19.41
CA ASN A 152 3.42 2.21 18.95
C ASN A 152 4.32 3.36 19.43
N ARG A 153 5.18 3.87 18.53
CA ARG A 153 6.14 4.93 18.88
C ARG A 153 5.44 6.16 19.45
N LYS A 154 6.06 6.83 20.41
CA LYS A 154 5.67 8.18 20.84
C LYS A 154 6.28 9.21 19.86
N GLY A 155 5.64 10.35 19.65
CA GLY A 155 6.13 11.38 18.71
C GLY A 155 5.71 11.20 17.24
N ILE A 156 6.17 12.06 16.34
CA ILE A 156 5.98 11.92 14.88
C ILE A 156 7.03 10.92 14.37
N SER A 157 6.66 10.06 13.44
CA SER A 157 7.61 9.18 12.74
C SER A 157 7.19 9.03 11.28
N ASN A 158 8.12 8.65 10.41
CA ASN A 158 7.83 8.33 9.00
C ASN A 158 6.62 7.38 8.82
N ALA A 159 6.49 6.33 9.65
CA ALA A 159 5.39 5.39 9.65
C ALA A 159 4.05 6.01 10.05
N LYS A 160 4.04 6.99 10.98
CA LYS A 160 2.82 7.73 11.33
C LYS A 160 2.41 8.68 10.22
N VAL A 161 3.37 9.36 9.59
CA VAL A 161 3.08 10.22 8.43
C VAL A 161 2.52 9.39 7.29
N HIS A 162 3.11 8.24 6.97
CA HIS A 162 2.56 7.28 6.02
C HIS A 162 1.12 6.88 6.39
N LYS A 163 0.85 6.58 7.66
CA LYS A 163 -0.50 6.24 8.14
C LYS A 163 -1.51 7.38 7.94
N TYR A 164 -1.12 8.64 8.14
CA TYR A 164 -2.01 9.77 7.88
C TYR A 164 -2.25 9.98 6.39
N LEU A 165 -1.19 9.92 5.59
CA LEU A 165 -1.29 9.98 4.13
C LEU A 165 -2.11 8.81 3.58
N SER A 166 -2.12 7.66 4.26
CA SER A 166 -2.92 6.51 3.85
C SER A 166 -4.42 6.69 4.02
N TYR A 167 -4.85 7.50 4.99
CA TYR A 167 -6.24 7.94 5.05
C TYR A 167 -6.61 8.80 3.84
N ILE A 168 -5.72 9.68 3.42
CA ILE A 168 -5.94 10.55 2.26
C ILE A 168 -5.96 9.74 0.97
N HIS A 169 -4.96 8.88 0.72
CA HIS A 169 -4.95 8.11 -0.53
C HIS A 169 -6.04 7.02 -0.56
N LEU A 170 -6.44 6.44 0.57
CA LEU A 170 -7.57 5.51 0.62
C LEU A 170 -8.90 6.17 0.31
N THR A 171 -9.19 7.30 0.96
CA THR A 171 -10.41 8.06 0.68
C THR A 171 -10.41 8.57 -0.76
N GLY A 172 -9.27 9.08 -1.24
CA GLY A 172 -9.08 9.50 -2.62
C GLY A 172 -9.31 8.38 -3.65
N MET A 173 -8.82 7.16 -3.40
CA MET A 173 -9.09 6.00 -4.26
C MET A 173 -10.59 5.67 -4.35
N ILE A 174 -11.29 5.68 -3.21
CA ILE A 174 -12.75 5.46 -3.18
C ILE A 174 -13.46 6.57 -3.95
N THR A 175 -13.16 7.83 -3.64
CA THR A 175 -13.79 9.00 -4.28
C THR A 175 -13.56 9.00 -5.79
N THR A 176 -12.34 8.70 -6.24
CA THR A 176 -11.99 8.66 -7.67
C THR A 176 -12.84 7.63 -8.41
N ASN A 177 -13.01 6.43 -7.85
CA ASN A 177 -13.84 5.37 -8.44
C ASN A 177 -15.34 5.70 -8.43
N VAL A 178 -15.84 6.24 -7.32
CA VAL A 178 -17.25 6.68 -7.22
C VAL A 178 -17.54 7.77 -8.26
N LEU A 179 -16.67 8.76 -8.39
CA LEU A 179 -16.83 9.83 -9.37
C LEU A 179 -16.71 9.29 -10.80
N ALA A 180 -15.81 8.33 -11.05
CA ALA A 180 -15.68 7.70 -12.38
C ALA A 180 -17.00 7.09 -12.85
N HIS A 181 -17.68 6.35 -11.96
CA HIS A 181 -18.98 5.73 -12.27
C HIS A 181 -20.07 6.77 -12.53
N LYS A 182 -20.07 7.89 -11.82
CA LYS A 182 -21.09 8.95 -11.97
C LYS A 182 -20.88 9.87 -13.17
N ILE A 183 -19.72 9.83 -13.83
CA ILE A 183 -19.44 10.70 -14.99
C ILE A 183 -20.34 10.38 -16.19
N SER A 184 -20.77 9.13 -16.37
CA SER A 184 -21.69 8.76 -17.45
C SER A 184 -23.01 9.53 -17.37
N ASP A 185 -23.49 9.76 -16.14
CA ASP A 185 -24.79 10.37 -15.88
C ASP A 185 -24.65 11.89 -15.68
N ASN A 186 -23.50 12.33 -15.17
CA ASN A 186 -23.20 13.73 -14.92
C ASN A 186 -21.76 14.07 -15.29
N PHE A 187 -21.57 14.48 -16.55
CA PHE A 187 -20.25 14.84 -17.08
C PHE A 187 -19.59 16.02 -16.35
N LYS A 188 -20.36 16.86 -15.65
CA LYS A 188 -19.81 17.96 -14.81
C LYS A 188 -18.97 17.45 -13.64
N LEU A 189 -19.02 16.15 -13.32
CA LEU A 189 -18.18 15.52 -12.31
C LEU A 189 -16.74 15.22 -12.78
N LYS A 190 -16.47 15.30 -14.08
CA LYS A 190 -15.15 15.00 -14.66
C LYS A 190 -14.00 15.81 -14.04
N PRO A 191 -14.12 17.14 -13.81
CA PRO A 191 -13.08 17.91 -13.13
C PRO A 191 -12.83 17.43 -11.69
N TYR A 192 -13.88 17.05 -10.96
CA TYR A 192 -13.78 16.55 -9.58
C TYR A 192 -13.10 15.18 -9.53
N HIS A 193 -13.42 14.28 -10.46
CA HIS A 193 -12.71 12.99 -10.59
C HIS A 193 -11.22 13.22 -10.81
N ARG A 194 -10.84 14.16 -11.68
CA ARG A 194 -9.43 14.52 -11.92
C ARG A 194 -8.77 15.10 -10.68
N ALA A 195 -9.42 16.01 -9.98
CA ALA A 195 -8.91 16.58 -8.74
C ALA A 195 -8.67 15.49 -7.68
N ALA A 196 -9.65 14.60 -7.48
CA ALA A 196 -9.51 13.45 -6.59
C ALA A 196 -8.36 12.54 -7.02
N ALA A 197 -8.22 12.25 -8.32
CA ALA A 197 -7.15 11.42 -8.85
C ALA A 197 -5.76 12.04 -8.61
N TYR A 198 -5.57 13.34 -8.85
CA TYR A 198 -4.30 14.02 -8.60
C TYR A 198 -3.95 14.09 -7.11
N THR A 199 -4.93 14.38 -6.25
CA THR A 199 -4.73 14.37 -4.79
C THR A 199 -4.36 12.97 -4.31
N THR A 200 -5.05 11.93 -4.81
CA THR A 200 -4.76 10.53 -4.49
C THR A 200 -3.35 10.16 -4.92
N PHE A 201 -2.97 10.48 -6.15
CA PHE A 201 -1.64 10.24 -6.70
C PHE A 201 -0.57 10.93 -5.85
N GLY A 202 -0.73 12.21 -5.55
CA GLY A 202 0.21 12.97 -4.74
C GLY A 202 0.36 12.40 -3.33
N ALA A 203 -0.75 12.11 -2.65
CA ALA A 203 -0.74 11.52 -1.32
C ALA A 203 -0.10 10.11 -1.32
N TYR A 204 -0.36 9.30 -2.34
CA TYR A 204 0.23 7.96 -2.48
C TYR A 204 1.74 8.03 -2.67
N PHE A 205 2.22 8.87 -3.57
CA PHE A 205 3.66 9.03 -3.81
C PHE A 205 4.38 9.69 -2.63
N ALA A 206 3.76 10.67 -1.97
CA ALA A 206 4.27 11.24 -0.73
C ALA A 206 4.38 10.18 0.38
N ALA A 207 3.39 9.29 0.49
CA ALA A 207 3.39 8.20 1.46
C ALA A 207 4.49 7.16 1.19
N MET A 208 4.91 6.98 -0.06
CA MET A 208 6.08 6.17 -0.40
C MET A 208 7.39 6.91 -0.13
N ALA A 209 7.46 8.19 -0.49
CA ALA A 209 8.65 9.00 -0.32
C ALA A 209 9.02 9.18 1.16
N VAL A 210 8.03 9.44 2.02
CA VAL A 210 8.26 9.67 3.46
C VAL A 210 8.93 8.49 4.15
N LEU A 211 8.69 7.26 3.67
CA LEU A 211 9.29 6.04 4.22
C LEU A 211 10.78 5.90 3.89
N LYS A 212 11.31 6.70 2.96
CA LYS A 212 12.75 6.75 2.64
C LYS A 212 13.53 7.73 3.52
N PHE A 213 12.86 8.49 4.36
CA PHE A 213 13.48 9.43 5.27
C PHE A 213 13.40 8.90 6.70
N GLU A 214 14.46 9.12 7.47
CA GLU A 214 14.56 8.74 8.87
C GLU A 214 14.28 9.96 9.74
N PHE A 215 13.18 9.91 10.50
CA PHE A 215 12.80 10.88 11.55
C PHE A 215 11.68 10.33 12.43
#